data_AF-K9PWT3-F1
#
_entry.id   AF-K9PWT3-F1
#
_cell.length_a   1.000
_cell.length_b   1.000
_cell.length_c   1.000
_cell.angle_alpha   90.00
_cell.angle_beta   90.00
_cell.angle_gamma   90.00
#
_symmetry.space_group_name_H-M   'P 1'
#
loop_
_entity.id
_entity.type
_entity.pdbx_description
1 polymer ?
#
loop_
_entity_poly.entity_id
_entity_poly.type
_entity_poly.pdbx_seq_one_letter_code
_entity_poly.pdbx_strand_id
1 'polypeptide(L)' 'MGDILYFDTCAPYLEQETEELENEIIARMNPASGEIENLEILFFSRRSEQMNLRELLIQADF' A
#
# COMPACT_ATOMS: atom_id res chain seq x y z
N MET A 1 4.79 -15.24 -11.52
CA MET A 1 4.77 -15.38 -10.05
C MET A 1 4.97 -13.98 -9.49
N GLY A 2 3.99 -13.48 -8.76
CA GLY A 2 4.03 -12.20 -8.09
C GLY A 2 3.64 -12.42 -6.64
N ASP A 3 4.27 -11.64 -5.77
CA ASP A 3 4.02 -11.61 -4.33
C ASP A 3 3.52 -10.23 -3.95
N ILE A 4 2.82 -10.15 -2.82
CA ILE A 4 2.24 -8.91 -2.30
C ILE A 4 2.72 -8.77 -0.86
N LEU A 5 3.23 -7.59 -0.51
CA LEU A 5 3.50 -7.24 0.87
C LEU A 5 2.32 -6.42 1.41
N TYR A 6 1.75 -6.89 2.52
CA TYR A 6 0.65 -6.25 3.21
C TYR A 6 1.16 -5.49 4.43
N PHE A 7 0.74 -4.24 4.58
CA PHE A 7 0.88 -3.47 5.81
C PHE A 7 -0.50 -3.06 6.31
N ASP A 8 -0.89 -3.63 7.45
CA ASP A 8 -2.23 -3.47 7.99
C ASP A 8 -2.18 -2.81 9.37
N THR A 9 -2.86 -1.68 9.53
CA THR A 9 -3.09 -1.07 10.85
C THR A 9 -4.38 -1.58 11.50
N CYS A 10 -5.33 -2.04 10.67
CA CYS A 10 -6.58 -2.67 11.08
C CYS A 10 -6.95 -3.83 10.13
N ALA A 11 -7.91 -4.65 10.54
CA ALA A 11 -8.42 -5.72 9.68
C ALA A 11 -9.25 -5.10 8.53
N PRO A 12 -9.12 -5.63 7.29
CA PRO A 12 -9.84 -5.09 6.15
C PRO A 12 -11.36 -5.19 6.32
N TYR A 13 -12.07 -4.17 5.88
CA TYR A 13 -13.54 -4.10 5.91
C TYR A 13 -14.07 -3.55 4.58
N LEU A 14 -15.37 -3.78 4.31
CA LEU A 14 -15.96 -3.57 2.99
C LEU A 14 -16.04 -2.09 2.59
N GLU A 15 -16.23 -1.23 3.58
CA GLU A 15 -16.45 0.20 3.41
C GLU A 15 -15.16 1.00 3.19
N GLN A 16 -13.98 0.37 3.30
CA GLN A 16 -12.71 1.04 3.02
C GLN A 16 -12.67 1.55 1.58
N GLU A 17 -12.30 2.81 1.41
CA GLU A 17 -12.01 3.35 0.09
C GLU A 17 -10.68 2.80 -0.40
N THR A 18 -10.58 2.50 -1.69
CA THR A 18 -9.37 1.94 -2.30
C THR A 18 -8.82 2.93 -3.31
N GLU A 19 -7.54 3.23 -3.19
CA GLU A 19 -6.80 4.09 -4.12
C GLU A 19 -5.57 3.35 -4.65
N GLU A 20 -5.44 3.27 -5.97
CA GLU A 20 -4.21 2.81 -6.61
C GLU A 20 -3.23 3.97 -6.67
N LEU A 21 -2.17 3.88 -5.86
CA LEU A 21 -1.06 4.82 -5.87
C LEU A 21 -0.08 4.45 -7.00
N GLU A 22 0.90 5.33 -7.22
CA GLU A 22 2.01 5.01 -8.12
C GLU A 22 2.76 3.75 -7.68
N ASN A 23 3.57 3.19 -8.58
CA ASN A 23 4.49 2.09 -8.27
C ASN A 23 3.83 0.76 -7.86
N GLU A 24 2.62 0.49 -8.35
CA GLU A 24 1.88 -0.75 -8.08
C GLU A 24 1.59 -0.94 -6.58
N ILE A 25 1.29 0.17 -5.90
CA ILE A 25 0.89 0.21 -4.50
C ILE A 25 -0.61 0.49 -4.44
N ILE A 26 -1.33 -0.24 -3.62
CA ILE A 26 -2.75 -0.02 -3.34
C ILE A 26 -2.87 0.45 -1.90
N ALA A 27 -3.51 1.61 -1.70
CA ALA A 27 -3.89 2.09 -0.37
C ALA A 27 -5.36 1.80 -0.11
N ARG A 28 -5.66 1.37 1.11
CA ARG A 28 -7.03 1.32 1.64
C ARG A 28 -7.16 2.38 2.72
N MET A 29 -8.19 3.20 2.61
CA MET A 29 -8.39 4.36 3.44
C MET A 29 -9.69 4.27 4.22
N ASN A 30 -9.67 4.90 5.40
CA ASN A 30 -10.86 5.11 6.19
C ASN A 30 -11.82 6.04 5.42
N PRO A 31 -13.06 5.64 5.11
CA PRO A 31 -13.99 6.46 4.33
C PRO A 31 -14.44 7.73 5.07
N ALA A 32 -14.27 7.79 6.39
CA ALA A 32 -14.68 8.94 7.20
C ALA A 32 -13.54 9.92 7.46
N SER A 33 -12.31 9.45 7.72
CA SER A 33 -11.16 10.32 7.99
C SER A 33 -10.23 10.54 6.79
N GLY A 34 -10.28 9.67 5.78
CA GLY A 34 -9.33 9.66 4.66
C GLY A 34 -7.94 9.12 5.02
N GLU A 35 -7.75 8.63 6.26
CA GLU A 35 -6.46 8.09 6.69
C GLU A 35 -6.18 6.73 6.05
N ILE A 36 -4.93 6.47 5.67
CA ILE A 36 -4.50 5.16 5.18
C ILE A 36 -4.52 4.15 6.34
N GLU A 37 -5.30 3.10 6.15
CA GLU A 37 -5.45 2.00 7.11
C GLU A 37 -4.67 0.75 6.67
N ASN A 38 -4.58 0.50 5.36
CA ASN A 38 -3.83 -0.63 4.80
C ASN A 38 -3.07 -0.24 3.53
N LEU A 39 -1.94 -0.91 3.28
CA LEU A 39 -1.18 -0.81 2.04
C LEU A 39 -0.88 -2.20 1.48
N GLU A 40 -1.06 -2.37 0.18
CA GLU A 40 -0.68 -3.56 -0.57
C GLU A 40 0.37 -3.18 -1.61
N ILE A 41 1.58 -3.75 -1.51
CA ILE A 41 2.64 -3.50 -2.48
C ILE A 41 2.74 -4.72 -3.39
N LEU A 42 2.36 -4.55 -4.66
CA LEU A 42 2.40 -5.61 -5.64
C LEU A 42 3.83 -5.87 -6.13
N PHE A 43 4.11 -7.13 -6.50
CA PHE A 43 5.40 -7.60 -7.00
C PHE A 43 6.60 -7.24 -6.11
N PHE A 44 6.39 -7.27 -4.80
CA PHE A 44 7.35 -6.80 -3.80
C PHE A 44 8.74 -7.43 -3.96
N SER A 45 8.85 -8.74 -4.19
CA SER A 45 10.15 -9.42 -4.34
C SER A 45 10.94 -8.89 -5.53
N ARG A 46 10.28 -8.55 -6.65
CA ARG A 46 10.95 -7.96 -7.82
C ARG A 46 11.44 -6.54 -7.52
N ARG A 47 10.67 -5.78 -6.74
CA ARG A 47 11.05 -4.42 -6.30
C ARG A 47 12.20 -4.47 -5.30
N SER A 48 12.19 -5.42 -4.38
CA SER A 48 13.24 -5.64 -3.36
C SER A 48 14.62 -5.89 -3.98
N GLU A 49 14.68 -6.60 -5.11
CA GLU A 49 15.93 -6.85 -5.84
C GLU A 49 16.49 -5.58 -6.54
N GLN A 50 15.64 -4.61 -6.83
CA GLN A 50 15.97 -3.39 -7.59
C GLN A 50 16.11 -2.14 -6.69
N MET A 51 15.33 -2.06 -5.62
CA MET A 51 15.36 -0.98 -4.64
C MET A 51 16.15 -1.43 -3.41
N ASN A 52 17.13 -0.62 -3.01
CA ASN A 52 17.68 -0.68 -1.66
C ASN A 52 16.54 -0.28 -0.71
N LEU A 53 15.82 -1.27 -0.17
CA LEU A 53 14.56 -1.21 0.61
C LEU A 53 14.50 -0.25 1.80
N ARG A 54 15.54 0.55 2.03
CA ARG A 54 15.70 1.40 3.21
C ARG A 54 14.74 2.60 3.23
N GLU A 55 14.25 3.05 2.09
CA GLU A 55 13.42 4.25 1.98
C GLU A 55 12.28 4.05 0.96
N LEU A 56 11.26 3.26 1.33
CA LEU A 56 10.00 3.33 0.61
C LEU A 56 9.29 4.62 1.04
N LEU A 57 9.69 5.75 0.44
CA LEU A 57 8.99 7.02 0.59
C LEU A 57 7.69 6.94 -0.19
N ILE A 58 6.61 6.57 0.50
CA ILE A 58 5.26 6.73 -0.03
C ILE A 58 4.90 8.21 0.18
N GLN A 59 5.03 9.03 -0.85
CA GLN A 59 4.40 10.35 -0.86
C GLN A 59 2.93 10.13 -1.20
N ALA A 60 2.08 10.10 -0.19
CA ALA A 60 0.65 10.29 -0.36
C ALA A 60 0.39 11.80 -0.26
N ASP A 61 0.08 12.43 -1.40
CA ASP A 61 -0.42 13.80 -1.42
C ASP A 61 -1.91 13.75 -1.03
N PHE A 62 -2.23 14.20 0.20
CA PHE A 62 -3.60 14.31 0.73
C PHE A 62 -4.18 15.72 0.52
#